data_AF-E0ZM47-F1
#
_entry.id   AF-E0ZM47-F1
#
_cell.length_a   1.000
_cell.length_b   1.000
_cell.length_c   1.000
_cell.angle_alpha   90.00
_cell.angle_beta   90.00
_cell.angle_gamma   90.00
#
_symmetry.space_group_name_H-M   'P 1'
#
loop_
_entity.id
_entity.type
_entity.pdbx_description
1 polymer ?
#
loop_
_entity_poly.entity_id
_entity_poly.type
_entity_poly.pdbx_seq_one_letter_code
_entity_poly.pdbx_strand_id
1 'polypeptide(L)'
;KRPVTDLMSVNSLGSSLIAPGDILAVPLSACSSNISNKSADRNLLVANGSYAITASHCLQCSCGPRDLDLYCAPAPLAASCSSMQCKNSNLMVGNVTAQQTSGGCNVTKCLYNGYVNNTILTLLENSLQPQCPAEHVLPTLTRPPSTLPAP
;
A
#
# COMPACT_ATOMS: atom_id res chain seq x y z
N LYS A 1 3.07 11.01 -13.92
CA LYS A 1 2.19 11.57 -14.97
C LYS A 1 1.70 10.38 -15.81
N ARG A 2 0.41 10.05 -15.78
CA ARG A 2 -0.12 8.97 -16.64
C ARG A 2 -0.45 9.53 -18.02
N PRO A 3 -0.04 8.90 -19.11
CA PRO A 3 -0.29 9.41 -20.45
C PRO A 3 -1.76 9.24 -20.83
N VAL A 4 -2.27 10.20 -21.61
CA VAL A 4 -3.66 10.18 -22.12
C VAL A 4 -3.94 8.90 -22.92
N THR A 5 -2.92 8.33 -23.55
CA THR A 5 -2.99 7.07 -24.31
C THR A 5 -3.43 5.88 -23.46
N ASP A 6 -3.01 5.80 -22.19
CA ASP A 6 -3.41 4.71 -21.29
C ASP A 6 -4.89 4.82 -20.94
N LEU A 7 -5.38 6.04 -20.75
CA LEU A 7 -6.80 6.28 -20.51
C LEU A 7 -7.62 5.91 -21.75
N MET A 8 -7.17 6.30 -22.94
CA MET A 8 -7.88 5.96 -24.18
C MET A 8 -7.88 4.46 -24.46
N SER A 9 -6.77 3.74 -24.20
CA SER A 9 -6.70 2.30 -24.46
C SER A 9 -7.63 1.50 -23.55
N VAL A 10 -7.66 1.79 -22.24
CA VAL A 10 -8.53 1.04 -21.31
C VAL A 10 -10.02 1.35 -21.51
N ASN A 11 -10.35 2.49 -22.12
CA ASN A 11 -11.72 2.88 -22.45
C ASN A 11 -12.08 2.65 -23.93
N SER A 12 -11.17 2.05 -24.72
CA SER A 12 -11.36 1.84 -26.16
C SER A 12 -11.78 3.10 -26.93
N LEU A 13 -11.21 4.25 -26.57
CA LEU A 13 -11.53 5.53 -27.19
C LEU A 13 -10.75 5.69 -28.51
N GLY A 14 -11.48 5.99 -29.60
CA GLY A 14 -10.89 6.32 -30.89
C GLY A 14 -10.33 7.76 -30.98
N SER A 15 -10.66 8.61 -30.01
CA SER A 15 -10.17 9.99 -29.91
C SER A 15 -10.26 10.47 -28.45
N SER A 16 -9.65 11.61 -28.13
CA SER A 16 -9.70 12.20 -26.78
C SER A 16 -11.01 12.95 -26.48
N LEU A 17 -12.02 12.85 -27.35
CA LEU A 17 -13.32 13.46 -27.14
C LEU A 17 -14.13 12.61 -26.15
N ILE A 18 -14.58 13.23 -25.07
CA ILE A 18 -15.44 12.65 -24.03
C ILE A 18 -16.64 13.56 -23.82
N ALA A 19 -17.81 12.99 -23.57
CA ALA A 19 -19.04 13.73 -23.28
C ALA A 19 -19.24 13.88 -21.76
N PRO A 20 -19.90 14.97 -21.32
CA PRO A 20 -20.34 15.08 -19.93
C PRO A 20 -21.25 13.90 -19.56
N GLY A 21 -20.92 13.22 -18.46
CA GLY A 21 -21.65 12.04 -18.00
C GLY A 21 -21.05 10.70 -18.44
N ASP A 22 -20.02 10.69 -19.28
CA ASP A 22 -19.30 9.46 -19.63
C ASP A 22 -18.65 8.81 -18.41
N ILE A 23 -18.80 7.49 -18.31
CA ILE A 23 -18.13 6.68 -17.27
C ILE A 23 -16.80 6.21 -17.84
N LEU A 24 -15.71 6.71 -17.25
CA LEU A 24 -14.35 6.36 -17.66
C LEU A 24 -13.68 5.45 -16.62
N ALA A 25 -13.11 4.35 -17.09
CA ALA A 25 -12.14 3.57 -16.34
C ALA A 25 -10.83 4.37 -16.27
N VAL A 26 -10.53 4.94 -15.11
CA VAL A 26 -9.27 5.67 -14.88
C VAL A 26 -8.26 4.70 -14.28
N PRO A 27 -7.19 4.33 -15.01
CA PRO A 27 -6.22 3.42 -14.46
C PRO A 27 -5.37 4.22 -13.46
N LEU A 28 -5.41 3.86 -12.19
CA LEU A 28 -4.63 4.49 -11.12
C LEU A 28 -3.40 3.64 -10.80
N SER A 29 -2.29 4.28 -10.44
CA SER A 29 -1.11 3.53 -9.98
C SER A 29 -1.39 3.04 -8.59
N ALA A 30 -1.22 1.75 -8.36
CA ALA A 30 -1.34 1.14 -7.05
C ALA A 30 0.01 0.58 -6.63
N CYS A 31 0.15 0.36 -5.33
CA CYS A 31 1.35 -0.23 -4.77
C CYS A 31 1.45 -1.73 -5.06
N SER A 32 2.68 -2.20 -5.26
CA SER A 32 3.01 -3.61 -5.18
C SER A 32 2.84 -4.11 -3.75
N SER A 33 2.39 -5.35 -3.57
CA SER A 33 2.23 -5.95 -2.26
C SER A 33 2.69 -7.40 -2.24
N ASN A 34 3.13 -7.86 -1.08
CA ASN A 34 3.50 -9.24 -0.82
C ASN A 34 2.34 -10.04 -0.21
N ILE A 35 1.08 -9.72 -0.56
CA ILE A 35 -0.07 -10.42 0.02
C ILE A 35 -0.21 -11.80 -0.61
N SER A 36 -0.34 -12.83 0.23
CA SER A 36 -0.52 -14.22 -0.20
C SER A 36 -1.83 -14.40 -0.97
N ASN A 37 -1.80 -15.19 -2.06
CA ASN A 37 -3.00 -15.57 -2.81
C ASN A 37 -4.04 -16.35 -1.97
N LYS A 38 -3.65 -16.88 -0.81
CA LYS A 38 -4.53 -17.57 0.14
C LYS A 38 -5.24 -16.61 1.10
N SER A 39 -4.84 -15.35 1.12
CA SER A 39 -5.41 -14.29 1.96
C SER A 39 -6.81 -13.88 1.48
N ALA A 40 -7.67 -13.49 2.42
CA ALA A 40 -8.89 -12.75 2.10
C ALA A 40 -8.58 -11.42 1.37
N ASP A 41 -7.43 -10.82 1.67
CA ASP A 41 -6.96 -9.54 1.10
C ASP A 41 -6.11 -9.70 -0.17
N ARG A 42 -6.12 -10.85 -0.84
CA ARG A 42 -5.29 -11.13 -2.02
C ARG A 42 -5.43 -10.13 -3.18
N ASN A 43 -6.56 -9.42 -3.23
CA ASN A 43 -6.86 -8.40 -4.24
C ASN A 43 -6.79 -6.98 -3.68
N LEU A 44 -6.19 -6.79 -2.50
CA LEU A 44 -6.06 -5.46 -1.90
C LEU A 44 -5.15 -4.60 -2.77
N LEU A 45 -5.72 -3.53 -3.33
CA LEU A 45 -5.03 -2.53 -4.12
C LEU A 45 -5.16 -1.19 -3.40
N VAL A 46 -4.02 -0.57 -3.13
CA VAL A 46 -3.97 0.79 -2.54
C VAL A 46 -3.37 1.71 -3.58
N ALA A 47 -4.17 2.66 -4.06
CA ALA A 47 -3.74 3.64 -5.05
C ALA A 47 -2.67 4.57 -4.46
N ASN A 48 -1.75 5.05 -5.28
CA ASN A 48 -0.71 5.99 -4.90
C ASN A 48 -1.31 7.23 -4.23
N GLY A 49 -0.83 7.57 -3.03
CA GLY A 49 -1.31 8.69 -2.24
C GLY A 49 -2.56 8.37 -1.40
N SER A 50 -3.02 7.12 -1.39
CA SER A 50 -4.16 6.67 -0.60
C SER A 50 -3.77 5.65 0.47
N TYR A 51 -4.76 5.26 1.27
CA TYR A 51 -4.65 4.21 2.27
C TYR A 51 -5.90 3.35 2.28
N ALA A 52 -5.79 2.16 2.86
CA ALA A 52 -6.89 1.25 3.11
C ALA A 52 -6.77 0.65 4.52
N ILE A 53 -7.92 0.35 5.12
CA ILE A 53 -8.01 -0.38 6.38
C ILE A 53 -8.36 -1.84 6.05
N THR A 54 -7.61 -2.79 6.58
CA THR A 54 -7.73 -4.22 6.26
C THR A 54 -7.54 -5.09 7.52
N ALA A 55 -7.55 -6.42 7.36
CA ALA A 55 -7.40 -7.40 8.45
C ALA A 55 -8.37 -7.15 9.62
N SER A 56 -9.67 -6.99 9.31
CA SER A 56 -10.70 -6.68 10.31
C SER A 56 -10.40 -5.42 11.14
N HIS A 57 -9.93 -4.36 10.47
CA HIS A 57 -9.59 -3.05 11.07
C HIS A 57 -8.31 -3.02 11.88
N CYS A 58 -7.46 -4.05 11.78
CA CYS A 58 -6.20 -4.13 12.51
C CYS A 58 -5.04 -3.42 11.83
N LEU A 59 -5.07 -3.27 10.51
CA LEU A 59 -3.97 -2.72 9.74
C LEU A 59 -4.43 -1.57 8.87
N GLN A 60 -3.61 -0.52 8.85
CA GLN A 60 -3.69 0.56 7.89
C GLN A 60 -2.55 0.41 6.89
N CYS A 61 -2.90 0.17 5.64
CA CYS A 61 -1.97 0.04 4.53
C CYS A 61 -1.99 1.31 3.68
N SER A 62 -0.84 1.88 3.41
CA SER A 62 -0.65 3.11 2.65
C SER A 62 0.22 2.85 1.43
N CYS A 63 -0.03 3.63 0.38
CA CYS A 63 0.80 3.61 -0.82
C CYS A 63 1.53 4.95 -0.96
N GLY A 64 2.81 4.93 -0.66
CA GLY A 64 3.68 6.11 -0.71
C GLY A 64 4.02 6.52 -2.14
N PRO A 65 4.22 7.82 -2.41
CA PRO A 65 4.44 8.33 -3.76
C PRO A 65 5.83 8.05 -4.35
N ARG A 66 6.78 7.57 -3.53
CA ARG A 66 8.18 7.39 -3.95
C ARG A 66 8.41 6.02 -4.59
N ASP A 67 8.07 4.96 -3.86
CA ASP A 67 8.55 3.61 -4.19
C ASP A 67 7.44 2.67 -4.69
N LEU A 68 6.18 3.11 -4.62
CA LEU A 68 4.99 2.31 -4.97
C LEU A 68 4.99 0.91 -4.28
N ASP A 69 5.57 0.83 -3.09
CA ASP A 69 5.50 -0.36 -2.24
C ASP A 69 4.43 -0.18 -1.16
N LEU A 70 3.66 -1.24 -0.92
CA LEU A 70 2.62 -1.23 0.09
C LEU A 70 3.25 -1.25 1.48
N TYR A 71 3.01 -0.21 2.26
CA TYR A 71 3.41 -0.13 3.65
C TYR A 71 2.20 -0.28 4.55
N CYS A 72 2.20 -1.28 5.42
CA CYS A 72 1.15 -1.47 6.42
C CYS A 72 1.71 -1.31 7.83
N ALA A 73 0.91 -0.75 8.72
CA ALA A 73 1.19 -0.63 10.14
C ALA A 73 -0.09 -0.87 10.95
N PRO A 74 0.00 -1.14 12.27
CA PRO A 74 -1.17 -1.24 13.15
C PRO A 74 -2.09 -0.03 12.99
N ALA A 75 -3.39 -0.29 12.82
CA ALA A 75 -4.38 0.76 12.69
C ALA A 75 -4.67 1.41 14.05
N PRO A 76 -4.84 2.74 14.11
CA PRO A 76 -5.05 3.46 15.38
C PRO A 76 -6.40 3.19 16.05
N LEU A 77 -7.36 2.55 15.36
CA LEU A 77 -8.73 2.30 15.85
C LEU A 77 -8.99 0.84 16.26
N ALA A 78 -7.98 -0.02 16.31
CA ALA A 78 -8.20 -1.44 16.53
C ALA A 78 -8.31 -1.80 18.02
N ALA A 79 -9.47 -2.32 18.45
CA ALA A 79 -9.72 -2.69 19.85
C ALA A 79 -9.16 -4.08 20.24
N SER A 80 -9.09 -5.03 19.29
CA SER A 80 -8.50 -6.35 19.52
C SER A 80 -8.00 -6.97 18.22
N CYS A 81 -6.71 -7.28 18.14
CA CYS A 81 -6.07 -7.87 16.95
C CYS A 81 -5.27 -9.11 17.32
N SER A 82 -5.18 -10.05 16.39
CA SER A 82 -4.19 -11.12 16.47
C SER A 82 -2.77 -10.54 16.45
N SER A 83 -1.78 -11.34 16.83
CA SER A 83 -0.37 -10.90 16.76
C SER A 83 0.00 -10.44 15.35
N MET A 84 0.72 -9.31 15.29
CA MET A 84 1.29 -8.72 14.07
C MET A 84 2.81 -8.87 14.04
N GLN A 85 3.36 -9.76 14.86
CA GLN A 85 4.79 -10.00 14.95
C GLN A 85 5.24 -10.95 13.84
N CYS A 86 6.34 -10.61 13.16
CA CYS A 86 6.96 -11.51 12.21
C CYS A 86 7.56 -12.74 12.90
N LYS A 87 7.36 -13.92 12.30
CA LYS A 87 7.93 -15.17 12.80
C LYS A 87 9.46 -15.05 12.95
N ASN A 88 9.98 -15.62 14.03
CA ASN A 88 11.41 -15.64 14.36
C ASN A 88 12.06 -14.24 14.53
N SER A 89 11.26 -13.22 14.84
CA SER A 89 11.74 -11.85 15.02
C SER A 89 10.90 -11.11 16.06
N ASN A 90 11.44 -10.04 16.64
CA ASN A 90 10.71 -9.12 17.50
C ASN A 90 10.07 -7.95 16.73
N LEU A 91 10.20 -7.96 15.40
CA LEU A 91 9.63 -6.93 14.54
C LEU A 91 8.13 -7.15 14.34
N MET A 92 7.37 -6.07 14.45
CA MET A 92 5.95 -6.02 14.11
C MET A 92 5.75 -5.49 12.69
N VAL A 93 4.60 -5.79 12.07
CA VAL A 93 4.24 -5.27 10.75
C VAL A 93 4.45 -3.75 10.69
N GLY A 94 5.22 -3.29 9.69
CA GLY A 94 5.57 -1.89 9.52
C GLY A 94 6.94 -1.50 10.09
N ASN A 95 7.57 -2.36 10.91
CA ASN A 95 8.93 -2.13 11.36
C ASN A 95 9.96 -2.42 10.28
N VAL A 96 10.95 -1.54 10.21
CA VAL A 96 12.13 -1.66 9.35
C VAL A 96 13.37 -1.43 10.21
N THR A 97 14.34 -2.33 10.12
CA THR A 97 15.65 -2.16 10.74
C THR A 97 16.71 -2.20 9.65
N ALA A 98 17.62 -1.24 9.66
CA ALA A 98 18.75 -1.20 8.74
C ALA A 98 20.06 -1.24 9.54
N GLN A 99 20.95 -2.16 9.19
CA GLN A 99 22.29 -2.23 9.75
C GLN A 99 23.31 -1.86 8.65
N GLN A 100 24.08 -0.81 8.89
CA GLN A 100 25.13 -0.39 7.97
C GLN A 100 26.24 -1.46 7.91
N THR A 101 26.70 -1.75 6.70
CA THR A 101 27.81 -2.66 6.39
C THR A 101 28.76 -1.98 5.40
N SER A 102 29.92 -2.57 5.15
CA SER A 102 30.89 -2.05 4.17
C SER A 102 30.37 -2.05 2.71
N GLY A 103 29.35 -2.86 2.40
CA GLY A 103 28.76 -2.98 1.07
C GLY A 103 27.38 -2.33 0.91
N GLY A 104 26.88 -1.59 1.91
CA GLY A 104 25.53 -1.03 1.93
C GLY A 104 24.83 -1.26 3.26
N CYS A 105 23.52 -1.49 3.24
CA CYS A 105 22.69 -1.66 4.42
C CYS A 105 21.96 -3.00 4.39
N ASN A 106 22.13 -3.82 5.43
CA ASN A 106 21.33 -5.01 5.63
C ASN A 106 19.99 -4.59 6.25
N VAL A 107 18.94 -4.62 5.43
CA VAL A 107 17.60 -4.18 5.79
C VAL A 107 16.74 -5.38 6.09
N THR A 108 16.12 -5.38 7.27
CA THR A 108 15.09 -6.34 7.65
C THR A 108 13.77 -5.62 7.79
N LYS A 109 12.73 -6.08 7.08
CA LYS A 109 11.37 -5.53 7.13
C LYS A 109 10.41 -6.59 7.62
N CYS A 110 9.44 -6.18 8.43
CA CYS A 110 8.28 -7.01 8.74
C CYS A 110 7.06 -6.50 7.96
N LEU A 111 6.66 -7.28 6.96
CA LEU A 111 5.62 -6.92 6.01
C LEU A 111 4.30 -7.62 6.33
N TYR A 112 3.21 -6.99 5.92
CA TYR A 112 1.90 -7.63 5.88
C TYR A 112 1.82 -8.63 4.72
N ASN A 113 1.41 -9.86 5.02
CA ASN A 113 1.29 -10.95 4.04
C ASN A 113 -0.16 -11.44 3.85
N GLY A 114 -1.12 -10.88 4.58
CA GLY A 114 -2.54 -11.17 4.39
C GLY A 114 -3.30 -11.54 5.67
N TYR A 115 -4.57 -11.92 5.51
CA TYR A 115 -5.48 -12.26 6.59
C TYR A 115 -6.22 -13.55 6.27
N VAL A 116 -6.13 -14.53 7.16
CA VAL A 116 -6.76 -15.85 7.02
C VAL A 116 -7.30 -16.28 8.37
N ASN A 117 -8.58 -16.68 8.43
CA ASN A 117 -9.22 -17.21 9.64
C ASN A 117 -8.90 -16.39 10.90
N ASN A 118 -9.17 -15.09 10.83
CA ASN A 118 -8.91 -14.12 11.90
C ASN A 118 -7.44 -13.95 12.32
N THR A 119 -6.50 -14.47 11.54
CA THR A 119 -5.07 -14.40 11.81
C THR A 119 -4.38 -13.52 10.78
N ILE A 120 -3.59 -12.56 11.27
CA ILE A 120 -2.71 -11.74 10.45
C ILE A 120 -1.48 -12.55 10.06
N LEU A 121 -1.27 -12.69 8.75
CA LEU A 121 -0.08 -13.26 8.17
C LEU A 121 0.97 -12.16 7.99
N THR A 122 2.19 -12.49 8.37
CA THR A 122 3.35 -11.59 8.33
C THR A 122 4.47 -12.22 7.53
N LEU A 123 5.28 -11.41 6.84
CA LEU A 123 6.46 -11.85 6.12
C LEU A 123 7.67 -11.08 6.62
N LEU A 124 8.69 -11.80 7.11
CA LEU A 124 10.00 -11.21 7.40
C LEU A 124 10.82 -11.23 6.10
N GLU A 125 11.25 -10.06 5.67
CA GLU A 125 12.07 -9.90 4.47
C GLU A 125 13.43 -9.31 4.84
N ASN A 126 14.50 -9.92 4.33
CA ASN A 126 15.87 -9.49 4.52
C ASN A 126 16.49 -9.16 3.17
N SER A 127 17.06 -7.98 3.03
CA SER A 127 17.62 -7.49 1.76
C SER A 127 18.85 -6.62 2.01
N LEU A 128 19.88 -6.78 1.18
CA LEU A 128 21.04 -5.90 1.16
C LEU A 128 20.79 -4.78 0.15
N GLN A 129 20.71 -3.54 0.63
CA GLN A 129 20.46 -2.37 -0.18
C GLN A 129 21.70 -1.48 -0.24
N PRO A 130 22.05 -0.87 -1.40
CA PRO A 130 23.23 -0.01 -1.51
C PRO A 130 23.08 1.28 -0.67
N GLN A 131 21.85 1.72 -0.42
CA GLN A 131 21.51 2.85 0.44
C GLN A 131 20.57 2.37 1.55
N CYS A 132 20.73 2.91 2.75
CA CYS A 132 19.80 2.63 3.84
C CYS A 132 18.44 3.27 3.54
N PRO A 133 17.33 2.57 3.81
CA PRO A 133 16.00 3.13 3.61
C PRO A 133 15.79 4.33 4.52
N ALA A 134 15.21 5.39 3.96
CA ALA A 134 14.67 6.48 4.74
C ALA A 134 13.40 6.03 5.46
N GLU A 135 12.96 6.79 6.47
CA GLU A 135 11.65 6.55 7.09
C GLU A 135 10.53 6.61 6.04
N HIS A 136 9.57 5.69 6.18
CA HIS A 136 8.43 5.64 5.29
C HIS A 136 7.57 6.89 5.48
N VAL A 137 7.36 7.64 4.40
CA VAL A 137 6.53 8.84 4.43
C VAL A 137 5.09 8.44 4.19
N LEU A 138 4.27 8.59 5.23
CA LEU A 138 2.83 8.38 5.11
C LEU A 138 2.22 9.45 4.19
N PRO A 139 1.31 9.11 3.27
CA PRO A 139 0.62 10.10 2.47
C PRO A 139 -0.16 11.07 3.36
N THR A 140 -0.08 12.37 3.04
CA THR A 140 -0.89 13.39 3.69
C THR A 140 -2.34 13.22 3.26
N LEU A 141 -3.20 12.93 4.24
CA LEU A 141 -4.62 12.71 3.98
C LEU A 141 -5.33 14.06 3.93
N THR A 142 -5.71 14.49 2.73
CA THR A 142 -6.64 15.61 2.56
C THR A 142 -8.07 15.09 2.64
N ARG A 143 -8.85 15.68 3.55
CA ARG A 143 -10.29 15.39 3.62
C ARG A 143 -10.95 15.85 2.31
N PRO A 144 -11.87 15.07 1.73
CA PRO A 144 -12.67 15.53 0.61
C PRO A 144 -13.38 16.85 0.98
N PRO A 145 -13.45 17.83 0.07
CA PRO A 145 -14.25 19.03 0.30
C PRO A 145 -15.71 18.63 0.56
N SER A 146 -16.28 19.10 1.66
CA SER A 146 -17.65 18.77 2.08
C SER A 146 -18.72 19.57 1.35
N THR A 147 -18.33 20.46 0.45
CA THR A 147 -19.22 21.34 -0.31
C THR A 147 -19.25 20.91 -1.77
N LEU A 148 -20.45 20.59 -2.27
CA LEU A 148 -20.69 20.47 -3.71
C LEU A 148 -20.36 21.81 -4.39
N PRO A 149 -19.70 21.80 -5.56
CA PRO A 149 -19.57 23.02 -6.37
C PRO A 149 -20.97 23.56 -6.68
N ALA A 150 -21.15 24.87 -6.55
CA ALA A 150 -22.39 25.53 -6.98
C ALA A 150 -22.62 25.28 -8.49
N PRO A 151 -23.89 25.13 -8.93
CA PRO A 151 -24.24 24.86 -10.32
C PRO A 151 -23.79 25.96 -11.28
#